data_AF-A0A6V8M0Y6-F1
#
_entry.id   AF-A0A6V8M0Y6-F1
#
_cell.length_a   1.000
_cell.length_b   1.000
_cell.length_c   1.000
_cell.angle_alpha   90.00
_cell.angle_beta   90.00
_cell.angle_gamma   90.00
#
_symmetry.space_group_name_H-M   'P 1'
#
loop_
_entity.id
_entity.type
_entity.pdbx_description
1 polymer ?
#
loop_
_entity_poly.entity_id
_entity_poly.type
_entity_poly.pdbx_seq_one_letter_code
_entity_poly.pdbx_strand_id
1 'polypeptide(L)' 'MSDDIAAIEQEIAQFEAERSGVLARIKALSAEEDPLAGVFRHEEIHAAKQEKLRLDFEIQYRRARINRLRFGG' A
#
# COMPACT_ATOMS: atom_id res chain seq x y z
N MET A 1 -4.59 7.00 25.00
CA MET A 1 -5.85 6.58 24.34
C MET A 1 -6.13 7.44 23.11
N SER A 2 -6.46 8.74 23.23
CA SER A 2 -6.72 9.57 22.03
C SER A 2 -5.45 9.84 21.20
N ASP A 3 -4.32 10.10 21.87
CA ASP A 3 -3.04 10.36 21.19
C ASP A 3 -2.53 9.12 20.42
N ASP A 4 -2.76 7.92 20.97
CA ASP A 4 -2.39 6.66 20.33
C ASP A 4 -3.21 6.40 19.05
N ILE A 5 -4.49 6.78 19.05
CA ILE A 5 -5.36 6.65 17.87
C ILE A 5 -4.91 7.63 16.79
N ALA A 6 -4.65 8.90 17.15
CA ALA A 6 -4.20 9.92 16.21
C ALA A 6 -2.85 9.54 15.55
N ALA A 7 -1.92 8.98 16.32
CA ALA A 7 -0.65 8.47 15.77
C ALA A 7 -0.87 7.33 14.77
N ILE A 8 -1.74 6.36 15.10
CA ILE A 8 -2.04 5.25 14.18
C ILE A 8 -2.77 5.75 12.91
N GLU A 9 -3.62 6.76 13.01
CA GLU A 9 -4.29 7.38 11.85
C GLU A 9 -3.29 8.08 10.92
N GLN A 10 -2.28 8.75 11.47
CA GLN A 10 -1.18 9.33 10.67
C GLN A 10 -0.38 8.24 9.95
N GLU A 11 -0.05 7.14 10.64
CA GLU A 11 0.63 6.00 10.01
C GLU A 11 -0.20 5.40 8.87
N ILE A 12 -1.52 5.25 9.04
CA ILE A 12 -2.43 4.79 7.98
C ILE A 12 -2.39 5.74 6.79
N ALA A 13 -2.49 7.06 7.02
CA ALA A 13 -2.46 8.05 5.94
C ALA A 13 -1.13 7.99 5.16
N GLN A 14 -0.01 7.77 5.84
CA GLN A 14 1.28 7.56 5.19
C GLN A 14 1.27 6.31 4.30
N PHE A 15 0.83 5.15 4.81
CA PHE A 15 0.77 3.93 4.00
C PHE A 15 -0.21 4.04 2.83
N GLU A 16 -1.31 4.79 2.97
CA GLU A 16 -2.24 5.06 1.88
C GLU A 16 -1.59 5.90 0.77
N ALA A 17 -0.78 6.91 1.14
CA ALA A 17 0.00 7.69 0.18
C ALA A 17 1.05 6.84 -0.53
N GLU A 18 1.81 6.01 0.21
CA GLU A 18 2.80 5.08 -0.36
C GLU A 18 2.13 4.09 -1.31
N ARG A 19 0.98 3.52 -0.92
CA ARG A 19 0.20 2.59 -1.75
C ARG A 19 -0.29 3.24 -3.04
N SER A 20 -0.72 4.49 -2.98
CA SER A 20 -1.09 5.26 -4.17
C SER A 20 0.11 5.42 -5.12
N GLY A 21 1.29 5.72 -4.58
CA GLY A 21 2.54 5.76 -5.35
C GLY A 21 2.89 4.43 -6.01
N VAL A 22 2.73 3.31 -5.29
CA VAL A 22 2.96 1.97 -5.86
C VAL A 22 1.98 1.64 -6.99
N LEU A 23 0.70 2.02 -6.86
CA LEU A 23 -0.29 1.85 -7.93
C LEU A 23 0.05 2.68 -9.16
N ALA A 24 0.49 3.92 -8.97
CA ALA A 24 0.96 4.77 -10.07
C ALA A 24 2.18 4.13 -10.77
N ARG A 25 3.11 3.56 -10.00
CA ARG A 25 4.28 2.84 -10.53
C ARG A 25 3.88 1.61 -11.34
N ILE A 26 2.95 0.79 -10.85
CA ILE A 26 2.44 -0.37 -11.61
C ILE A 26 1.86 0.10 -12.95
N LYS A 27 1.06 1.16 -12.94
CA LYS A 27 0.47 1.73 -14.16
C LYS A 27 1.54 2.24 -15.13
N ALA A 28 2.57 2.91 -14.63
CA ALA A 28 3.68 3.39 -15.45
C ALA A 28 4.46 2.22 -16.08
N LEU A 29 4.83 1.21 -15.28
CA LEU A 29 5.54 0.02 -15.76
C LEU A 29 4.74 -0.73 -16.83
N SER A 30 3.42 -0.89 -16.65
CA SER A 30 2.57 -1.50 -17.67
C SER A 30 2.43 -0.67 -18.94
N ALA A 31 2.56 0.66 -18.85
CA ALA A 31 2.55 1.54 -20.03
C ALA A 31 3.90 1.54 -20.78
N GLU A 32 4.99 1.15 -20.11
CA GLU A 32 6.32 0.97 -20.70
C GLU A 32 6.50 -0.39 -21.40
N GLU A 33 5.62 -1.36 -21.15
CA GLU A 33 5.67 -2.66 -21.82
C GLU A 33 5.35 -2.51 -23.32
N ASP A 34 6.24 -3.01 -24.16
CA ASP A 34 6.03 -3.16 -25.61
C ASP A 34 6.29 -4.62 -25.99
N PRO A 35 5.22 -5.45 -26.04
CA PRO A 35 5.35 -6.86 -26.38
C PRO A 35 5.89 -7.10 -27.80
N LEU A 36 5.71 -6.16 -28.73
CA LEU A 36 6.19 -6.28 -30.11
C LEU A 36 7.70 -6.01 -30.19
N ALA A 37 8.21 -5.12 -29.34
CA ALA A 37 9.63 -4.87 -29.16
C ALA A 37 10.31 -5.81 -28.14
N GLY A 38 9.55 -6.73 -27.53
CA GLY A 38 10.05 -7.65 -26.50
C GLY A 38 10.36 -6.99 -25.15
N VAL A 39 9.82 -5.80 -24.90
CA VAL A 39 10.00 -5.06 -23.63
C VAL A 39 8.91 -5.50 -22.65
N PHE A 40 9.34 -6.21 -21.61
CA PHE A 40 8.47 -6.68 -20.52
C PHE A 40 9.00 -6.17 -19.19
N ARG A 41 8.09 -5.82 -18.28
CA ARG A 41 8.41 -5.30 -16.93
C ARG A 41 7.84 -6.21 -15.84
N HIS A 42 7.77 -7.50 -16.13
CA HIS A 42 7.05 -8.46 -15.29
C HIS A 42 7.64 -8.57 -13.88
N GLU A 43 8.96 -8.54 -13.74
CA GLU A 43 9.63 -8.59 -12.43
C GLU A 43 9.34 -7.33 -11.61
N GLU A 44 9.45 -6.15 -12.21
CA GLU A 44 9.19 -4.87 -11.53
C GLU A 44 7.71 -4.72 -11.16
N ILE A 45 6.80 -5.14 -12.05
CA ILE A 45 5.36 -5.14 -11.79
C ILE A 45 5.03 -6.13 -10.67
N HIS A 46 5.63 -7.31 -10.67
CA HIS A 46 5.42 -8.31 -9.62
C HIS A 46 5.92 -7.81 -8.26
N ALA A 47 7.13 -7.25 -8.20
CA ALA A 47 7.67 -6.66 -6.98
C ALA A 47 6.78 -5.52 -6.47
N ALA A 48 6.30 -4.64 -7.36
CA ALA A 48 5.38 -3.57 -6.98
C ALA A 48 4.03 -4.11 -6.47
N LYS A 49 3.51 -5.21 -7.02
CA LYS A 49 2.29 -5.87 -6.51
C LYS A 49 2.50 -6.49 -5.13
N GLN A 50 3.66 -7.08 -4.86
CA GLN A 50 4.01 -7.60 -3.53
C GLN A 50 4.09 -6.46 -2.51
N GLU A 51 4.70 -5.35 -2.88
CA GLU A 51 4.78 -4.18 -2.01
C GLU A 51 3.40 -3.58 -1.71
N LYS A 52 2.53 -3.47 -2.74
CA LYS A 52 1.13 -3.09 -2.53
C LYS A 52 0.44 -4.01 -1.52
N LEU A 53 0.65 -5.33 -1.63
CA LEU A 53 0.04 -6.30 -0.71
C LEU A 53 0.54 -6.10 0.73
N ARG A 54 1.84 -5.85 0.91
CA ARG A 54 2.42 -5.50 2.22
C ARG A 54 1.74 -4.26 2.80
N LEU A 55 1.62 -3.18 2.03
CA LEU A 55 0.99 -1.93 2.44
C LEU A 55 -0.50 -2.12 2.79
N ASP A 56 -1.24 -2.90 2.00
CA ASP A 56 -2.64 -3.23 2.28
C ASP A 56 -2.79 -3.93 3.65
N PHE A 57 -1.89 -4.87 3.96
CA PHE A 57 -1.87 -5.55 5.26
C PHE A 57 -1.58 -4.57 6.41
N GLU A 58 -0.55 -3.73 6.28
CA GLU A 58 -0.17 -2.75 7.32
C GLU A 58 -1.32 -1.78 7.65
N ILE A 59 -2.07 -1.35 6.63
CA ILE A 59 -3.27 -0.50 6.79
C ILE A 59 -4.36 -1.27 7.55
N GLN A 60 -4.67 -2.50 7.12
CA GLN A 60 -5.72 -3.32 7.76
C GLN A 60 -5.39 -3.63 9.22
N TYR A 61 -4.14 -3.99 9.49
CA TYR A 61 -3.64 -4.27 10.84
C TYR A 61 -3.85 -3.07 11.78
N ARG A 62 -3.51 -1.86 11.31
CA ARG A 62 -3.68 -0.62 12.08
C ARG A 62 -5.14 -0.23 12.28
N ARG A 63 -5.98 -0.38 11.25
CA ARG A 63 -7.43 -0.19 11.38
C ARG A 63 -8.02 -1.13 12.43
N ALA A 64 -7.59 -2.40 12.44
CA ALA A 64 -7.99 -3.35 13.48
C ALA A 64 -7.51 -2.92 14.87
N ARG A 65 -6.29 -2.37 14.99
CA ARG A 65 -5.76 -1.82 16.25
C ARG A 65 -6.59 -0.64 16.76
N ILE A 66 -6.93 0.32 15.89
CA ILE A 66 -7.83 1.44 16.24
C ILE A 66 -9.17 0.91 16.73
N ASN A 67 -9.77 -0.06 16.03
CA ASN A 67 -11.06 -0.63 16.43
C ASN A 67 -10.99 -1.26 17.83
N ARG A 68 -9.91 -1.96 18.16
CA ARG A 68 -9.70 -2.50 19.52
C ARG A 68 -9.57 -1.38 20.56
N LEU A 69 -8.81 -0.32 20.26
CA LEU A 69 -8.67 0.82 21.18
C LEU A 69 -9.97 1.59 21.40
N ARG A 70 -10.84 1.68 20.37
CA ARG A 70 -12.12 2.39 20.44
C ARG A 70 -13.23 1.59 21.12
N PHE A 71 -13.27 0.27 20.92
CA PHE A 71 -14.43 -0.55 21.25
C PHE A 71 -14.12 -1.83 22.03
N GLY A 72 -12.84 -2.21 22.14
CA GLY A 72 -12.38 -3.47 22.73
C GLY A 72 -11.96 -3.34 24.20
N GLY A 73 -12.62 -2.48 24.96
CA GLY A 73 -12.54 -2.47 26.43
C GLY A 73 -13.26 -3.66 27.05
#